data_AF-A0A7X8EU15-F1
#
_entry.id   AF-A0A7X8EU15-F1
#
_cell.length_a   1.000
_cell.length_b   1.000
_cell.length_c   1.000
_cell.angle_alpha   90.00
_cell.angle_beta   90.00
_cell.angle_gamma   90.00
#
_symmetry.space_group_name_H-M   'P 1'
#
loop_
_entity.id
_entity.type
_entity.pdbx_description
1 polymer ?
#
loop_
_entity_poly.entity_id
_entity_poly.type
_entity_poly.pdbx_seq_one_letter_code
_entity_poly.pdbx_strand_id
1 'polypeptide(L)'
;MTAKTHGYITKEIELDQIYRFILKWFDPAAKVNRYENKFGESNEMAVYFNYKGEERRLFAIVYKSRKFSKTGEKERQIFLDLGYWGSSVEIMKSIISYFSGWIDENDCDSEDPYYIEAHPEGVMPNIIKITRAELNKRMGGTVVIIDEEE
;
A
#
# COMPACT_ATOMS: atom_id res chain seq x y z
N MET A 1 7.21 20.78 -3.31
CA MET A 1 7.33 19.33 -3.09
C MET A 1 6.09 18.71 -3.72
N THR A 2 6.22 17.65 -4.52
CA THR A 2 5.06 16.98 -5.12
C THR A 2 4.67 15.86 -4.17
N ALA A 3 3.42 15.88 -3.69
CA ALA A 3 2.90 14.85 -2.80
C ALA A 3 3.02 13.45 -3.40
N LYS A 4 3.16 12.46 -2.52
CA LYS A 4 3.22 11.03 -2.87
C LYS A 4 2.37 10.19 -1.94
N THR A 5 1.88 9.07 -2.48
CA THR A 5 1.32 7.99 -1.69
C THR A 5 2.41 6.95 -1.44
N HIS A 6 2.65 6.63 -0.17
CA HIS A 6 3.60 5.60 0.22
C HIS A 6 2.91 4.37 0.80
N GLY A 7 3.47 3.22 0.49
CA GLY A 7 3.10 1.94 1.09
C GLY A 7 4.31 1.29 1.75
N TYR A 8 4.06 0.55 2.83
CA TYR A 8 5.08 -0.18 3.56
C TYR A 8 4.59 -1.58 3.88
N ILE A 9 5.21 -2.58 3.27
CA ILE A 9 4.91 -3.99 3.54
C ILE A 9 5.98 -4.54 4.48
N THR A 10 5.55 -4.98 5.66
CA THR A 10 6.42 -5.61 6.66
C THR A 10 6.43 -7.14 6.56
N LYS A 11 5.47 -7.71 5.81
CA LYS A 11 5.43 -9.15 5.53
C LYS A 11 6.60 -9.56 4.64
N GLU A 12 7.15 -10.73 4.90
CA GLU A 12 8.23 -11.30 4.09
C GLU A 12 7.69 -11.82 2.76
N ILE A 13 7.72 -10.95 1.75
CA ILE A 13 7.35 -11.23 0.36
C ILE A 13 8.46 -10.78 -0.59
N GLU A 14 8.41 -11.27 -1.83
CA GLU A 14 9.30 -10.86 -2.92
C GLU A 14 8.67 -9.77 -3.80
N LEU A 15 9.50 -8.90 -4.40
CA LEU A 15 9.04 -7.88 -5.34
C LEU A 15 8.26 -8.47 -6.52
N ASP A 16 8.58 -9.70 -6.93
CA ASP A 16 7.86 -10.40 -7.99
C ASP A 16 6.39 -10.69 -7.63
N GLN A 17 6.07 -10.84 -6.34
CA GLN A 17 4.68 -11.03 -5.91
C GLN A 17 3.86 -9.74 -6.10
N ILE A 18 4.47 -8.57 -5.90
CA ILE A 18 3.84 -7.27 -6.16
C ILE A 18 3.63 -7.08 -7.67
N TYR A 19 4.61 -7.46 -8.48
CA TYR A 19 4.47 -7.41 -9.94
C TYR A 19 3.34 -8.34 -10.42
N ARG A 20 3.27 -9.58 -9.92
CA ARG A 20 2.16 -10.51 -10.23
C ARG A 20 0.81 -9.98 -9.78
N PHE A 21 0.75 -9.27 -8.65
CA PHE A 21 -0.47 -8.61 -8.21
C PHE A 21 -0.93 -7.56 -9.24
N ILE A 22 -0.02 -6.69 -9.70
CA ILE A 22 -0.32 -5.67 -10.71
C ILE A 22 -0.78 -6.31 -12.02
N LEU A 23 -0.09 -7.35 -12.49
CA LEU A 23 -0.48 -8.09 -13.69
C LEU A 23 -1.88 -8.69 -13.59
N LYS A 24 -2.23 -9.24 -12.42
CA LYS A 24 -3.50 -9.92 -12.21
C LYS A 24 -4.68 -8.94 -12.09
N TRP A 25 -4.48 -7.84 -11.35
CA TRP A 25 -5.59 -7.01 -10.89
C TRP A 25 -5.70 -5.65 -11.56
N PHE A 26 -4.61 -5.13 -12.13
CA PHE A 26 -4.59 -3.78 -12.73
C PHE A 26 -4.35 -3.82 -14.22
N ASP A 27 -3.23 -4.40 -14.66
CA ASP A 27 -2.81 -4.35 -16.05
C ASP A 27 -2.00 -5.60 -16.44
N PRO A 28 -2.62 -6.55 -17.17
CA PRO A 28 -1.91 -7.73 -17.69
C PRO A 28 -0.77 -7.41 -18.66
N ALA A 29 -0.71 -6.19 -19.21
CA ALA A 29 0.34 -5.72 -20.10
C ALA A 29 1.40 -4.87 -19.39
N ALA A 30 1.37 -4.81 -18.04
CA ALA A 30 2.34 -4.06 -17.26
C ALA A 30 3.78 -4.48 -17.58
N LYS A 31 4.70 -3.52 -17.50
CA LYS A 31 6.13 -3.72 -17.74
C LYS A 31 6.92 -3.49 -16.48
N VAL A 32 7.98 -4.26 -16.29
CA VAL A 32 8.84 -4.17 -15.11
C VAL A 32 10.28 -3.86 -15.51
N ASN A 33 10.88 -2.90 -14.82
CA ASN A 33 12.32 -2.67 -14.80
C ASN A 33 12.86 -3.10 -13.44
N ARG A 34 13.93 -3.90 -13.44
CA ARG A 34 14.66 -4.30 -12.23
C ARG A 34 16.01 -3.60 -12.22
N TYR A 35 16.45 -3.22 -11.03
CA TYR A 35 17.73 -2.54 -10.84
C TYR A 35 18.58 -3.36 -9.88
N GLU A 36 19.81 -3.67 -10.32
CA GLU A 36 20.82 -4.27 -9.47
C GLU A 36 21.57 -3.18 -8.73
N ASN A 37 21.69 -3.34 -7.41
CA ASN A 37 22.54 -2.47 -6.61
C ASN A 37 24.03 -2.83 -6.82
N LYS A 38 24.94 -2.03 -6.23
CA LYS A 38 26.40 -2.23 -6.31
C LYS A 38 26.91 -3.58 -5.78
N PHE A 39 26.05 -4.36 -5.11
CA PHE A 39 26.35 -5.69 -4.59
C PHE A 39 25.74 -6.82 -5.46
N GLY A 40 25.12 -6.48 -6.58
CA GLY A 40 24.44 -7.43 -7.48
C GLY A 40 23.06 -7.86 -6.99
N GLU A 41 22.52 -7.21 -5.95
CA GLU A 41 21.19 -7.56 -5.43
C GLU A 41 20.11 -6.80 -6.20
N SER A 42 19.10 -7.51 -6.71
CA SER A 42 17.92 -6.93 -7.35
C SER A 42 16.87 -6.54 -6.31
N ASN A 43 17.19 -5.60 -5.43
CA ASN A 43 16.31 -5.16 -4.35
C ASN A 43 15.38 -3.99 -4.77
N GLU A 44 15.46 -3.54 -6.02
CA GLU A 44 14.70 -2.41 -6.55
C GLU A 44 13.93 -2.78 -7.83
N MET A 45 12.74 -2.24 -7.96
CA MET A 45 11.83 -2.48 -9.09
C MET A 45 11.02 -1.23 -9.43
N ALA A 46 10.82 -0.96 -10.71
CA ALA A 46 9.80 -0.04 -11.19
C ALA A 46 8.81 -0.78 -12.08
N VAL A 47 7.52 -0.69 -11.77
CA VAL A 47 6.44 -1.28 -12.57
C VAL A 47 5.65 -0.17 -13.24
N TYR A 48 5.52 -0.27 -14.56
CA TYR A 48 4.77 0.62 -15.42
C TYR A 48 3.48 -0.08 -15.84
N PHE A 49 2.34 0.55 -15.58
CA PHE A 49 1.03 -0.06 -15.81
C PHE A 49 -0.03 0.99 -16.05
N ASN A 50 -1.09 0.63 -16.76
CA ASN A 50 -2.30 1.43 -16.87
C ASN A 50 -3.27 1.09 -15.73
N TYR A 51 -3.87 2.10 -15.11
CA TYR A 51 -4.97 1.90 -14.17
C TYR A 51 -6.10 2.88 -14.49
N LYS A 52 -7.26 2.34 -14.91
CA LYS A 52 -8.44 3.11 -15.32
C LYS A 52 -8.14 4.20 -16.36
N GLY A 53 -7.25 3.93 -17.30
CA GLY A 53 -6.86 4.86 -18.37
C GLY A 53 -5.69 5.78 -18.01
N GLU A 54 -5.18 5.72 -16.78
CA GLU A 54 -4.02 6.52 -16.34
C GLU A 54 -2.75 5.68 -16.34
N GLU A 55 -1.69 6.20 -16.98
CA GLU A 55 -0.35 5.60 -16.91
C GLU A 55 0.25 5.83 -15.52
N ARG A 56 0.76 4.75 -14.91
CA ARG A 56 1.33 4.73 -13.58
C ARG A 56 2.73 4.14 -13.58
N ARG A 57 3.53 4.60 -12.63
CA ARG A 57 4.84 4.04 -12.32
C ARG A 57 4.94 3.82 -10.81
N LEU A 58 4.84 2.57 -10.37
CA LEU A 58 5.10 2.18 -8.99
C LEU A 58 6.59 1.89 -8.83
N PHE A 59 7.25 2.59 -7.92
CA PHE A 59 8.60 2.22 -7.48
C PHE A 59 8.50 1.37 -6.21
N ALA A 60 9.32 0.31 -6.14
CA ALA A 60 9.39 -0.59 -5.00
C ALA A 60 10.84 -0.92 -4.65
N ILE A 61 11.17 -0.90 -3.36
CA ILE A 61 12.50 -1.25 -2.85
C ILE A 61 12.43 -2.08 -1.58
N VAL A 62 13.23 -3.13 -1.51
CA VAL A 62 13.49 -3.90 -0.29
C VAL A 62 14.65 -3.25 0.46
N TYR A 63 14.43 -2.94 1.73
CA TYR A 63 15.44 -2.35 2.60
C TYR A 63 15.19 -2.71 4.07
N LYS A 64 16.15 -2.38 4.93
CA LYS A 64 16.01 -2.56 6.38
C LYS A 64 15.79 -1.22 7.08
N SER A 65 14.78 -1.15 7.94
CA SER A 65 14.41 0.08 8.66
C SER A 65 13.89 -0.23 10.05
N ARG A 66 13.93 0.79 10.92
CA ARG A 66 13.23 0.75 12.22
C ARG A 66 11.80 1.26 12.13
N LYS A 67 11.41 1.88 11.00
CA LYS A 67 10.05 2.39 10.78
C LYS A 67 9.09 1.20 10.88
N PHE A 68 8.09 1.31 11.77
CA PHE A 68 7.12 0.26 12.10
C PHE A 68 7.68 -1.03 12.77
N SER A 69 8.96 -1.05 13.18
CA SER A 69 9.50 -2.19 13.94
C SER A 69 8.88 -2.23 15.34
N LYS A 70 8.49 -3.43 15.78
CA LYS A 70 7.99 -3.68 17.15
C LYS A 70 9.13 -3.79 18.17
N THR A 71 10.31 -4.17 17.72
CA THR A 71 11.49 -4.44 18.57
C THR A 71 12.45 -3.24 18.67
N GLY A 72 12.32 -2.27 17.76
CA GLY A 72 13.26 -1.16 17.60
C GLY A 72 14.51 -1.53 16.77
N GLU A 73 14.63 -2.79 16.34
CA GLU A 73 15.69 -3.24 15.44
C GLU A 73 15.37 -2.91 13.99
N LYS A 74 16.38 -3.03 13.12
CA LYS A 74 16.19 -2.83 11.69
C LYS A 74 15.60 -4.09 11.07
N GLU A 75 14.32 -4.04 10.73
CA GLU A 75 13.57 -5.14 10.11
C GLU A 75 13.48 -4.93 8.59
N ARG A 76 13.41 -6.04 7.84
CA ARG A 76 13.22 -6.02 6.39
C ARG A 76 11.82 -5.49 6.10
N GLN A 77 11.72 -4.55 5.17
CA GLN A 77 10.44 -4.05 4.67
C GLN A 77 10.54 -3.69 3.19
N ILE A 78 9.39 -3.64 2.53
CA ILE A 78 9.27 -3.16 1.16
C ILE A 78 8.60 -1.79 1.20
N PHE A 79 9.31 -0.78 0.70
CA PHE A 79 8.74 0.55 0.47
C PHE A 79 8.19 0.64 -0.95
N LEU A 80 7.00 1.21 -1.05
CA LEU A 80 6.27 1.47 -2.28
C LEU A 80 6.07 2.97 -2.43
N ASP A 81 6.41 3.51 -3.59
CA ASP A 81 6.31 4.92 -3.93
C ASP A 81 5.49 5.07 -5.20
N LEU A 82 4.38 5.81 -5.08
CA LEU A 82 3.52 6.18 -6.18
C LEU A 82 3.27 7.69 -6.07
N GLY A 83 3.42 8.43 -7.17
CA GLY A 83 3.09 9.87 -7.16
C GLY A 83 1.64 10.11 -6.73
N TYR A 84 1.31 11.25 -6.11
CA TYR A 84 -0.04 11.53 -5.61
C TYR A 84 -0.96 12.09 -6.70
N TRP A 85 -1.44 11.22 -7.60
CA TRP A 85 -2.27 11.59 -8.75
C TRP A 85 -3.51 10.71 -8.83
N GLY A 86 -4.70 11.30 -8.99
CA GLY A 86 -5.96 10.61 -9.26
C GLY A 86 -6.25 9.43 -8.34
N SER A 87 -5.96 8.23 -8.83
CA SER A 87 -6.24 6.92 -8.22
C SER A 87 -5.08 6.29 -7.42
N SER A 88 -3.99 7.02 -7.14
CA SER A 88 -2.83 6.45 -6.43
C SER A 88 -3.13 5.87 -5.05
N VAL A 89 -3.98 6.53 -4.27
CA VAL A 89 -4.42 6.03 -2.96
C VAL A 89 -5.19 4.72 -3.11
N GLU A 90 -6.05 4.61 -4.12
CA GLU A 90 -6.82 3.38 -4.40
C GLU A 90 -5.90 2.21 -4.78
N ILE A 91 -4.93 2.46 -5.65
CA ILE A 91 -3.91 1.50 -6.05
C ILE A 91 -3.10 1.03 -4.83
N MET A 92 -2.60 1.96 -4.02
CA MET A 92 -1.78 1.63 -2.86
C MET A 92 -2.58 0.84 -1.82
N LYS A 93 -3.83 1.27 -1.53
CA LYS A 93 -4.74 0.53 -0.64
C LYS A 93 -4.95 -0.89 -1.11
N SER A 94 -5.18 -1.08 -2.41
CA SER A 94 -5.38 -2.40 -3.00
C SER A 94 -4.15 -3.29 -2.81
N ILE A 95 -2.94 -2.79 -3.10
CA ILE A 95 -1.69 -3.54 -2.90
C ILE A 95 -1.49 -3.88 -1.41
N ILE A 96 -1.59 -2.88 -0.53
CA ILE A 96 -1.38 -3.09 0.90
C ILE A 96 -2.44 -4.03 1.48
N SER A 97 -3.69 -3.96 1.04
CA SER A 97 -4.74 -4.90 1.49
C SER A 97 -4.50 -6.34 1.07
N TYR A 98 -3.77 -6.58 -0.03
CA TYR A 98 -3.41 -7.95 -0.43
C TYR A 98 -2.28 -8.51 0.46
N PHE A 99 -1.31 -7.66 0.83
CA PHE A 99 -0.10 -8.10 1.52
C PHE A 99 -0.06 -7.80 3.01
N SER A 100 -1.03 -7.03 3.52
CA SER A 100 -0.98 -6.27 4.78
C SER A 100 0.18 -5.27 4.86
N GLY A 101 -0.01 -4.19 5.59
CA GLY A 101 1.03 -3.18 5.76
C GLY A 101 0.51 -1.80 6.13
N TRP A 102 1.35 -0.80 5.99
CA TRP A 102 1.04 0.58 6.31
C TRP A 102 0.90 1.41 5.05
N ILE A 103 0.01 2.40 5.09
CA ILE A 103 -0.15 3.38 4.02
C ILE A 103 -0.05 4.79 4.59
N ASP A 104 0.69 5.62 3.88
CA ASP A 104 0.73 7.07 4.01
C ASP A 104 0.08 7.61 2.72
N GLU A 105 -1.13 8.14 2.83
CA GLU A 105 -1.88 8.54 1.63
C GLU A 105 -1.19 9.72 0.94
N ASN A 106 -0.62 10.64 1.72
CA ASN A 106 -0.06 11.90 1.25
C ASN A 106 1.07 12.35 2.19
N ASP A 107 2.30 12.11 1.76
CA ASP A 107 3.53 12.40 2.51
C ASP A 107 3.79 13.90 2.82
N CYS A 108 2.94 14.79 2.34
CA CYS A 108 3.03 16.23 2.54
C CYS A 108 1.98 16.78 3.55
N ASP A 109 1.11 15.93 4.10
CA ASP A 109 0.20 16.34 5.18
C ASP A 109 0.73 15.97 6.58
N SER A 110 -0.11 16.17 7.60
CA SER A 110 0.22 15.90 9.00
C SER A 110 -0.36 14.59 9.53
N GLU A 111 -0.93 13.76 8.66
CA GLU A 111 -1.56 12.50 9.07
C GLU A 111 -0.50 11.39 9.15
N ASP A 112 -0.51 10.63 10.23
CA ASP A 112 0.39 9.50 10.38
C ASP A 112 -0.04 8.34 9.46
N PRO A 113 0.92 7.51 8.99
CA PRO A 113 0.59 6.30 8.26
C PRO A 113 -0.25 5.35 9.12
N TYR A 114 -1.25 4.72 8.53
CA TYR A 114 -2.14 3.78 9.22
C TYR A 114 -2.04 2.37 8.63
N TYR A 115 -2.34 1.37 9.46
CA TYR A 115 -2.23 -0.04 9.10
C TYR A 115 -3.49 -0.55 8.39
N ILE A 116 -3.29 -1.45 7.42
CA ILE A 116 -4.33 -2.20 6.72
C ILE A 116 -3.99 -3.68 6.83
N GLU A 117 -4.91 -4.44 7.40
CA GLU A 117 -4.83 -5.91 7.47
C GLU A 117 -5.03 -6.56 6.10
N ALA A 118 -4.52 -7.78 5.95
CA ALA A 118 -4.70 -8.54 4.72
C ALA A 118 -6.18 -8.95 4.57
N HIS A 119 -6.77 -8.65 3.42
CA HIS A 119 -8.15 -9.04 3.15
C HIS A 119 -8.22 -10.51 2.69
N PRO A 120 -9.12 -11.34 3.23
CA PRO A 120 -9.20 -12.78 2.90
C PRO A 120 -9.43 -13.05 1.41
N GLU A 121 -10.16 -12.18 0.72
CA GLU A 121 -10.49 -12.30 -0.71
C GLU A 121 -9.48 -11.64 -1.67
N GLY A 122 -8.36 -11.11 -1.14
CA GLY A 122 -7.23 -10.64 -1.94
C GLY A 122 -7.32 -9.20 -2.47
N VAL A 123 -8.49 -8.62 -2.77
CA VAL A 123 -8.57 -7.19 -3.13
C VAL A 123 -9.65 -6.52 -2.29
N MET A 124 -9.30 -5.46 -1.56
CA MET A 124 -10.25 -4.80 -0.66
C MET A 124 -11.38 -4.05 -1.40
N PRO A 125 -12.61 -4.06 -0.84
CA PRO A 125 -13.65 -3.07 -1.12
C PRO A 125 -13.22 -1.64 -0.71
N ASN A 126 -13.95 -0.63 -1.20
CA ASN A 126 -13.73 0.80 -0.91
C ASN A 126 -13.51 1.11 0.59
N ILE A 127 -12.30 1.58 0.97
CA ILE A 127 -12.02 2.07 2.33
C ILE A 127 -12.64 3.46 2.51
N ILE A 128 -13.73 3.53 3.27
CA ILE A 128 -14.43 4.78 3.61
C ILE A 128 -13.92 5.28 4.97
N LYS A 129 -13.13 6.37 4.95
CA LYS A 129 -12.74 7.10 6.17
C LYS A 129 -13.88 8.04 6.57
N ILE A 130 -14.48 7.83 7.74
CA ILE A 130 -15.49 8.71 8.32
C ILE A 130 -15.27 8.84 9.82
N THR A 131 -15.65 10.00 10.37
CA THR A 131 -15.62 10.21 11.83
C THR A 131 -16.73 9.39 12.50
N ARG A 132 -16.60 9.12 13.80
CA ARG A 132 -17.68 8.48 14.58
C ARG A 132 -18.99 9.28 14.50
N ALA A 133 -18.91 10.60 14.48
CA ALA A 133 -20.08 11.47 14.34
C ALA A 133 -20.76 11.28 12.98
N GLU A 134 -20.00 11.21 11.89
CA GLU A 134 -20.52 10.97 10.55
C GLU A 134 -21.09 9.56 10.40
N LEU A 135 -20.43 8.54 10.99
CA LEU A 135 -20.96 7.18 11.05
C LEU A 135 -22.31 7.14 11.78
N ASN A 136 -22.39 7.73 12.96
CA ASN A 136 -23.64 7.82 13.74
C ASN A 136 -24.75 8.52 12.96
N LYS A 137 -24.40 9.63 12.29
CA LYS A 137 -25.33 10.40 11.46
C LYS A 137 -25.87 9.56 10.30
N ARG A 138 -25.01 8.82 9.59
CA ARG A 138 -25.42 7.95 8.47
C ARG A 138 -26.30 6.80 8.91
N MET A 139 -26.03 6.24 10.09
CA MET A 139 -26.77 5.12 10.65
C MET A 139 -28.02 5.54 11.44
N GLY A 140 -28.29 6.85 11.57
CA GLY A 140 -29.47 7.38 12.24
C GLY A 140 -29.49 7.18 13.77
N GLY A 141 -28.34 7.00 14.41
CA GLY A 141 -28.26 6.74 15.85
C GLY A 141 -26.83 6.53 16.36
N THR A 142 -26.71 6.23 17.65
CA THR A 142 -25.40 5.87 18.24
C THR A 142 -25.00 4.48 17.78
N VAL A 143 -23.95 4.40 16.97
CA VAL A 143 -23.34 3.12 16.63
C VAL A 143 -22.50 2.65 17.81
N VAL A 144 -22.55 1.36 18.10
CA VAL A 144 -21.65 0.63 19.01
C VAL A 144 -20.98 -0.45 18.16
N ILE A 145 -19.64 -0.50 18.17
CA ILE A 145 -18.89 -1.55 17.45
C ILE A 145 -18.64 -2.65 18.48
N ILE A 146 -19.01 -3.88 18.13
CA ILE A 146 -18.77 -5.08 18.92
C ILE A 146 -17.93 -5.98 18.02
N ASP A 147 -16.72 -6.30 18.44
CA ASP A 147 -15.88 -7.26 17.73
C ASP A 147 -16.45 -8.65 17.99
N GLU A 148 -16.50 -9.51 16.96
CA GLU A 148 -16.80 -10.93 17.18
C GLU A 148 -15.61 -11.54 17.94
N GLU A 149 -15.86 -12.20 19.07
CA GLU A 149 -14.84 -13.01 19.74
C GLU A 149 -14.44 -14.15 18.79
N GLU A 150 -13.16 -14.21 18.40
CA GLU A 150 -12.58 -15.29 17.59
C GLU A 150 -12.73 -16.68 18.24
#